data_AF-A0A950GW60-F1
#
_entry.id   AF-A0A950GW60-F1
#
_cell.length_a   1.000
_cell.length_b   1.000
_cell.length_c   1.000
_cell.angle_alpha   90.00
_cell.angle_beta   90.00
_cell.angle_gamma   90.00
#
_symmetry.space_group_name_H-M   'P 1'
#
loop_
_entity.id
_entity.type
_entity.pdbx_description
1 polymer ?
#
loop_
_entity_poly.entity_id
_entity_poly.type
_entity_poly.pdbx_seq_one_letter_code
_entity_poly.pdbx_strand_id
1 'polypeptide(L)'
;NAPFLGSTGNLRLNQPVNQMATTSDGRGYWFVASDGGIFAFGNAPFHGSAGALSLGAPIIGMAADRATGGYWLVGADGGVFAYGAPFLGAG
;
A
#
# COMPACT_ATOMS: atom_id res chain seq x y z
N ASN A 1 -12.68 14.74 12.95
CA ASN A 1 -11.27 15.13 12.96
C ASN A 1 -10.46 13.92 12.50
N ALA A 2 -9.52 14.05 11.57
CA ALA A 2 -8.69 12.93 11.11
C ALA A 2 -7.35 12.95 11.88
N PRO A 3 -7.02 11.91 12.67
CA PRO A 3 -5.79 11.93 13.48
C PRO A 3 -4.54 11.82 12.59
N PHE A 4 -3.48 12.57 12.95
CA PHE A 4 -2.15 12.38 12.38
C PHE A 4 -1.48 11.17 13.04
N LEU A 5 -1.19 10.12 12.26
CA LEU A 5 -0.66 8.86 12.78
C LEU A 5 0.80 8.60 12.33
N GLY A 6 1.35 9.48 11.49
CA GLY A 6 2.73 9.43 11.02
C GLY A 6 2.89 9.88 9.56
N SER A 7 4.13 9.98 9.10
CA SER A 7 4.44 10.33 7.72
C SER A 7 5.80 9.78 7.29
N THR A 8 6.09 9.88 5.99
CA THR A 8 7.40 9.59 5.41
C THR A 8 8.30 10.84 5.32
N GLY A 9 7.92 11.98 5.91
CA GLY A 9 8.58 13.27 5.70
C GLY A 9 10.05 13.34 6.14
N ASN A 10 10.48 12.46 7.04
CA ASN A 10 11.88 12.36 7.51
C ASN A 10 12.65 11.22 6.84
N LEU A 11 12.07 10.54 5.85
CA LEU A 11 12.68 9.42 5.15
C LEU A 11 13.16 9.87 3.77
N ARG A 12 14.37 9.44 3.38
CA ARG A 12 14.78 9.49 1.98
C ARG A 12 14.14 8.30 1.26
N LEU A 13 13.10 8.57 0.49
CA LEU A 13 12.42 7.55 -0.29
C LEU A 13 13.18 7.23 -1.58
N ASN A 14 13.18 5.96 -1.99
CA ASN A 14 13.71 5.54 -3.29
C ASN A 14 12.80 5.99 -4.45
N GLN A 15 11.49 5.98 -4.22
CA GLN A 15 10.46 6.48 -5.13
C GLN A 15 9.38 7.24 -4.36
N PRO A 16 8.65 8.16 -5.00
CA PRO A 16 7.63 8.95 -4.32
C PRO A 16 6.46 8.09 -3.83
N VAL A 17 5.93 8.45 -2.66
CA VAL A 17 4.59 8.03 -2.22
C VAL A 17 3.56 8.68 -3.15
N ASN A 18 2.70 7.87 -3.75
CA ASN A 18 1.71 8.35 -4.73
C ASN A 18 0.26 8.06 -4.33
N GLN A 19 0.03 7.19 -3.34
CA GLN A 19 -1.30 6.80 -2.93
C GLN A 19 -1.34 6.42 -1.43
N MET A 20 -2.54 6.45 -0.86
CA MET A 20 -2.82 6.00 0.51
C MET A 20 -4.18 5.32 0.64
N ALA A 21 -4.28 4.36 1.56
CA ALA A 21 -5.53 3.73 1.96
C ALA A 21 -5.63 3.64 3.49
N THR A 22 -6.86 3.75 4.02
CA THR A 22 -7.13 3.66 5.46
C THR A 22 -7.59 2.26 5.86
N THR A 23 -7.31 1.87 7.10
CA THR A 23 -7.94 0.68 7.70
C THR A 23 -9.46 0.84 7.76
N SER A 24 -10.19 -0.27 7.82
CA SER A 24 -11.66 -0.26 7.87
C SER A 24 -12.21 0.44 9.12
N ASP A 25 -11.48 0.39 10.23
CA ASP A 25 -11.80 1.06 11.49
C ASP A 25 -11.33 2.53 11.54
N GLY A 26 -10.63 3.01 10.51
CA GLY A 26 -10.13 4.38 10.40
C GLY A 26 -9.03 4.75 11.42
N ARG A 27 -8.48 3.78 12.16
CA ARG A 27 -7.46 4.02 13.20
C ARG A 27 -6.02 3.90 12.67
N GLY A 28 -5.86 3.66 11.38
CA GLY A 28 -4.58 3.52 10.70
C GLY A 28 -4.67 3.80 9.20
N TYR A 29 -3.52 3.98 8.57
CA TYR A 29 -3.41 4.07 7.12
C TYR A 29 -2.07 3.55 6.62
N TRP A 30 -2.05 3.18 5.35
CA TRP A 30 -0.86 2.86 4.59
C TRP A 30 -0.57 3.94 3.56
N PHE A 31 0.70 4.24 3.38
CA PHE A 31 1.21 4.90 2.18
C PHE A 31 1.84 3.86 1.26
N VAL A 32 1.65 4.03 -0.04
CA VAL A 32 2.34 3.26 -1.07
C VAL A 32 3.22 4.16 -1.92
N ALA A 33 4.45 3.72 -2.15
CA ALA A 33 5.39 4.33 -3.07
C ALA A 33 5.37 3.66 -4.45
N SER A 34 5.85 4.38 -5.47
CA SER A 34 5.82 3.90 -6.86
C SER A 34 6.70 2.67 -7.10
N ASP A 35 7.67 2.41 -6.22
CA ASP A 35 8.46 1.17 -6.19
C ASP A 35 7.72 0.00 -5.51
N GLY A 36 6.51 0.22 -5.01
CA GLY A 36 5.74 -0.76 -4.27
C GLY A 36 6.08 -0.87 -2.78
N GLY A 37 6.90 0.04 -2.26
CA GLY A 37 7.15 0.20 -0.83
C GLY A 37 5.88 0.56 -0.06
N ILE A 38 5.66 -0.08 1.09
CA ILE A 38 4.49 0.15 1.95
C ILE A 38 4.95 0.69 3.31
N PHE A 39 4.33 1.79 3.75
CA PHE A 39 4.56 2.39 5.06
C PHE A 39 3.25 2.36 5.84
N ALA A 40 3.23 1.68 6.97
CA ALA A 40 2.05 1.54 7.82
C ALA A 40 2.12 2.51 9.01
N PHE A 41 1.02 3.20 9.30
CA PHE A 41 0.91 4.17 10.38
C PHE A 41 -0.32 3.90 11.27
N GLY A 42 -0.24 4.31 12.53
CA GLY A 42 -1.28 4.05 13.53
C GLY A 42 -1.39 2.55 13.84
N ASN A 43 -2.62 2.02 13.80
CA ASN A 43 -2.85 0.58 14.01
C ASN A 43 -2.88 -0.24 12.70
N ALA A 44 -2.52 0.35 11.57
CA ALA A 44 -2.56 -0.35 10.29
C ALA A 44 -1.60 -1.56 10.27
N PRO A 45 -2.09 -2.79 10.08
CA PRO A 45 -1.23 -3.97 10.02
C PRO A 45 -0.39 -3.97 8.73
N PHE A 46 0.89 -4.30 8.83
CA PHE A 46 1.74 -4.48 7.65
C PHE A 46 1.61 -5.91 7.13
N HIS A 47 1.05 -6.08 5.93
CA HIS A 47 0.82 -7.40 5.33
C HIS A 47 1.89 -7.81 4.30
N GLY A 48 2.80 -6.90 3.94
CA GLY A 48 3.86 -7.13 2.97
C GLY A 48 4.08 -5.93 2.05
N SER A 49 5.04 -6.05 1.13
CA SER A 49 5.43 -4.95 0.25
C SER A 49 5.96 -5.51 -1.06
N ALA A 50 5.75 -4.77 -2.14
CA ALA A 50 6.34 -5.07 -3.45
C ALA A 50 7.71 -4.39 -3.62
N GLY A 51 8.12 -3.54 -2.68
CA GLY A 51 9.36 -2.75 -2.75
C GLY A 51 10.68 -3.52 -2.76
N ALA A 52 10.65 -4.84 -2.49
CA ALA A 52 11.82 -5.71 -2.63
C ALA A 52 11.86 -6.45 -3.99
N LEU A 53 10.83 -6.28 -4.82
CA LEU A 53 10.70 -6.95 -6.12
C LEU A 53 11.25 -6.05 -7.23
N SER A 54 11.76 -6.67 -8.30
CA SER A 54 11.98 -5.97 -9.57
C SER A 54 10.64 -5.89 -10.30
N LEU A 55 9.95 -4.75 -10.17
CA LEU A 55 8.67 -4.51 -10.83
C LEU A 55 8.87 -4.24 -12.32
N GLY A 56 7.96 -4.78 -13.16
CA GLY A 56 7.92 -4.49 -14.59
C GLY A 56 7.39 -3.09 -14.91
N ALA A 57 6.58 -2.53 -13.99
CA ALA A 57 6.03 -1.19 -14.07
C ALA A 57 5.82 -0.61 -12.65
N PRO A 58 5.75 0.73 -12.50
CA PRO A 58 5.51 1.35 -11.19
C PRO A 58 4.14 0.97 -10.63
N ILE A 59 4.04 0.88 -9.31
CA ILE A 59 2.75 0.83 -8.61
C ILE A 59 2.06 2.17 -8.75
N ILE A 60 0.81 2.16 -9.21
CA ILE A 60 -0.01 3.37 -9.43
C ILE A 60 -1.26 3.41 -8.55
N GLY A 61 -1.56 2.34 -7.82
CA GLY A 61 -2.71 2.30 -6.95
C GLY A 61 -2.61 1.28 -5.82
N MET A 62 -3.42 1.53 -4.79
CA MET A 62 -3.66 0.64 -3.67
C MET A 62 -5.15 0.60 -3.38
N ALA A 63 -5.65 -0.57 -2.98
CA ALA A 63 -6.99 -0.72 -2.45
C ALA A 63 -6.95 -1.58 -1.18
N ALA A 64 -7.54 -1.08 -0.09
CA ALA A 64 -7.71 -1.85 1.13
C ALA A 64 -8.90 -2.83 1.00
N ASP A 65 -8.68 -4.08 1.37
CA ASP A 65 -9.75 -5.05 1.53
C ASP A 65 -10.34 -4.95 2.94
N ARG A 66 -11.59 -4.48 3.04
CA ARG A 66 -12.27 -4.36 4.33
C ARG A 66 -12.64 -5.72 4.93
N ALA A 67 -12.76 -6.77 4.12
CA ALA A 67 -13.15 -8.09 4.59
C ALA A 67 -12.01 -8.77 5.35
N THR A 68 -10.79 -8.72 4.81
CA THR A 68 -9.64 -9.36 5.45
C THR A 68 -8.74 -8.40 6.23
N GLY A 69 -8.86 -7.08 5.98
CA GLY A 69 -7.93 -6.07 6.49
C GLY A 69 -6.64 -5.92 5.67
N GLY A 70 -6.45 -6.74 4.62
CA GLY A 70 -5.32 -6.67 3.71
C GLY A 70 -5.44 -5.58 2.65
N TYR A 71 -4.59 -5.65 1.62
CA TYR A 71 -4.63 -4.73 0.49
C TYR A 71 -4.13 -5.35 -0.82
N TRP A 72 -4.58 -4.75 -1.92
CA TRP A 72 -4.04 -4.94 -3.26
C TRP A 72 -3.19 -3.74 -3.67
N LEU A 73 -2.13 -4.01 -4.43
CA LEU A 73 -1.37 -3.01 -5.19
C LEU A 73 -1.58 -3.27 -6.68
N VAL A 74 -1.72 -2.20 -7.47
CA VAL A 74 -1.85 -2.30 -8.92
C VAL A 74 -0.70 -1.57 -9.61
N GLY A 75 0.00 -2.28 -10.49
CA GLY A 75 1.03 -1.76 -11.39
C GLY A 75 0.44 -1.09 -12.62
N ALA A 76 1.18 -0.17 -13.23
CA ALA A 76 0.76 0.48 -14.48
C ALA A 76 0.66 -0.48 -15.68
N ASP A 77 1.27 -1.66 -15.57
CA ASP A 77 1.18 -2.77 -16.51
C ASP A 77 -0.10 -3.62 -16.34
N GLY A 78 -0.95 -3.30 -15.36
CA GLY A 78 -2.14 -4.09 -15.02
C GLY A 78 -1.87 -5.23 -14.02
N GLY A 79 -0.60 -5.44 -13.62
CA GLY A 79 -0.23 -6.43 -12.62
C GLY A 79 -0.86 -6.11 -11.25
N VAL A 80 -1.37 -7.13 -10.57
CA VAL A 80 -1.95 -7.01 -9.22
C VAL A 80 -1.13 -7.84 -8.23
N PHE A 81 -0.80 -7.24 -7.09
CA PHE A 81 -0.15 -7.90 -5.96
C PHE A 81 -1.12 -7.86 -4.77
N ALA A 82 -1.31 -8.99 -4.10
CA ALA A 82 -2.21 -9.11 -2.96
C ALA A 82 -1.44 -9.43 -1.67
N TYR A 83 -1.67 -8.65 -0.62
CA TYR A 83 -1.03 -8.81 0.68
C TYR A 83 -2.10 -8.87 1.77
N GLY A 84 -2.33 -10.07 2.32
CA GLY A 84 -3.42 -10.31 3.26
C GLY A 84 -4.83 -10.16 2.67
N ALA A 85 -4.95 -9.78 1.40
CA ALA A 85 -6.19 -9.73 0.63
C ALA A 85 -6.27 -10.94 -0.33
N PRO A 86 -7.47 -11.38 -0.75
CA PRO A 86 -7.60 -12.48 -1.69
C PRO A 86 -7.10 -12.07 -3.08
N PHE A 87 -6.29 -12.91 -3.73
CA PHE A 87 -5.87 -12.67 -5.10
C PHE A 87 -6.95 -13.15 -6.07
N LEU A 88 -7.47 -12.23 -6.91
CA LEU A 88 -8.56 -12.51 -7.86
C LEU A 88 -8.08 -12.63 -9.32
N GLY A 89 -6.76 -12.59 -9.54
CA GLY A 89 -6.14 -12.55 -10.87
C GLY A 89 -5.54 -11.19 -11.21
N ALA A 90 -4.63 -11.20 -12.18
CA ALA A 90 -4.12 -10.03 -12.88
C ALA A 90 -4.42 -10.22 -14.37
N GLY A 91 -4.86 -9.15 -15.05
CA GLY A 91 -5.27 -9.17 -16.46
C GLY A 91 -4.12 -9.03 -17.44
#